data_AF-A0A4S2HP58-F1
#
_entry.id   AF-A0A4S2HP58-F1
#
_cell.length_a   1.000
_cell.length_b   1.000
_cell.length_c   1.000
_cell.angle_alpha   90.00
_cell.angle_beta   90.00
_cell.angle_gamma   90.00
#
_symmetry.space_group_name_H-M   'P 1'
#
loop_
_entity.id
_entity.type
_entity.pdbx_description
1 polymer ?
#
loop_
_entity_poly.entity_id
_entity_poly.type
_entity_poly.pdbx_seq_one_letter_code
_entity_poly.pdbx_strand_id
1 'polypeptide(L)'
;MENGKPFLYFWLVEEDEEGPVCGVFQYESGKLKQVIDCKNFFGKKHRYGYSVHSSGIRAKGNALEIDFWLMSYTVGGMSCNYRFEYKNGSLKRTSSQTSAVKAPFTTMTASKNIKIYDSPNKKKVLYTLKSGQRIMVIGAYVKSGNFSLKVKNLSTGKSGWIKCLKKFPSEKLFKEVVYTG
;
A
#
# COMPACT_ATOMS: atom_id res chain seq x y z
N MET A 1 -16.68 16.79 5.43
CA MET A 1 -17.27 15.60 6.07
C MET A 1 -18.55 16.03 6.74
N GLU A 2 -19.59 15.18 6.75
CA GLU A 2 -20.92 15.55 7.27
C GLU A 2 -21.01 15.56 8.81
N ASN A 3 -19.98 15.07 9.52
CA ASN A 3 -19.93 14.99 10.98
C ASN A 3 -19.66 16.33 11.68
N GLY A 4 -19.58 17.43 10.94
CA GLY A 4 -19.30 18.77 11.47
C GLY A 4 -17.90 18.95 12.07
N LYS A 5 -17.00 17.96 11.94
CA LYS A 5 -15.63 18.05 12.47
C LYS A 5 -14.66 18.56 11.39
N PRO A 6 -13.79 19.52 11.72
CA PRO A 6 -12.79 20.03 10.79
C PRO A 6 -11.65 19.03 10.58
N PHE A 7 -11.41 18.69 9.31
CA PHE A 7 -10.24 17.92 8.88
C PHE A 7 -9.47 18.70 7.82
N LEU A 8 -8.15 18.68 7.92
CA LEU A 8 -7.24 19.27 6.94
C LEU A 8 -6.38 18.16 6.33
N TYR A 9 -6.18 18.23 5.03
CA TYR A 9 -5.20 17.42 4.32
C TYR A 9 -3.97 18.27 4.07
N PHE A 10 -2.80 17.79 4.47
CA PHE A 10 -1.53 18.40 4.12
C PHE A 10 -0.70 17.43 3.30
N TRP A 11 -0.19 17.94 2.19
CA TRP A 11 0.86 17.33 1.40
C TRP A 11 1.87 18.43 1.08
N LEU A 12 2.93 18.48 1.89
CA LEU A 12 4.06 19.35 1.65
C LEU A 12 5.05 18.56 0.80
N VAL A 13 5.45 19.16 -0.30
CA VAL A 13 6.22 18.53 -1.37
C VAL A 13 7.50 19.33 -1.58
N GLU A 14 8.63 18.63 -1.66
CA GLU A 14 9.91 19.15 -2.18
C GLU A 14 10.07 18.71 -3.65
N GLU A 15 11.24 18.88 -4.27
CA GLU A 15 11.41 18.71 -5.73
C GLU A 15 10.96 17.34 -6.29
N ASP A 16 11.02 16.25 -5.50
CA ASP A 16 10.77 14.87 -5.97
C ASP A 16 9.43 14.26 -5.50
N GLU A 17 8.37 15.07 -5.31
CA GLU A 17 7.08 14.62 -4.74
C GLU A 17 7.17 14.00 -3.33
N GLU A 18 8.37 13.99 -2.77
CA GLU A 18 8.69 13.67 -1.40
C GLU A 18 8.69 14.95 -0.57
N GLY A 19 8.03 14.92 0.58
CA GLY A 19 8.21 15.98 1.56
C GLY A 19 7.93 15.49 2.97
N PRO A 20 8.13 16.36 3.98
CA PRO A 20 8.11 15.99 5.38
C PRO A 20 6.71 15.65 5.89
N VAL A 21 5.66 16.12 5.21
CA VAL A 21 4.28 15.97 5.67
C VAL A 21 3.39 15.47 4.53
N CYS A 22 2.75 14.32 4.74
CA CYS A 22 1.64 13.85 3.93
C CYS A 22 0.63 13.14 4.84
N GLY A 23 -0.57 13.71 5.02
CA GLY A 23 -1.54 13.16 5.95
C GLY A 23 -2.82 13.96 6.15
N VAL A 24 -3.73 13.35 6.91
CA VAL A 24 -4.98 13.97 7.35
C VAL A 24 -4.87 14.34 8.82
N PHE A 25 -5.25 15.57 9.14
CA PHE A 25 -5.21 16.17 10.46
C PHE A 25 -6.64 16.52 10.89
N GLN A 26 -6.93 16.29 12.16
CA GLN A 26 -8.18 16.72 12.78
C GLN A 26 -7.87 17.91 13.68
N TYR A 27 -8.67 18.97 13.57
CA TYR A 27 -8.55 20.11 14.47
C TYR A 27 -9.43 19.90 15.70
N GLU A 28 -8.81 19.85 16.88
CA GLU A 28 -9.48 19.65 18.16
C GLU A 28 -8.87 20.60 19.20
N SER A 29 -9.72 21.41 19.84
CA SER A 29 -9.35 22.25 20.98
C SER A 29 -8.10 23.11 20.76
N GLY A 30 -8.04 23.83 19.62
CA GLY A 30 -6.91 24.72 19.30
C GLY A 30 -5.70 24.02 18.68
N LYS A 31 -5.73 22.70 18.45
CA LYS A 31 -4.58 21.93 17.97
C LYS A 31 -4.92 21.08 16.76
N LEU A 32 -3.96 20.97 15.84
CA LEU A 32 -4.01 20.01 14.74
C LEU A 32 -3.36 18.70 15.17
N LYS A 33 -4.12 17.61 15.10
CA LYS A 33 -3.65 16.26 15.41
C LYS A 33 -3.65 15.42 14.14
N GLN A 34 -2.51 14.85 13.77
CA GLN A 34 -2.45 13.91 12.66
C GLN A 34 -3.23 12.63 13.01
N VAL A 35 -4.26 12.33 12.23
CA VAL A 35 -5.13 11.15 12.40
C VAL A 35 -4.87 10.08 11.34
N ILE A 36 -4.29 10.47 10.20
CA ILE A 36 -3.80 9.56 9.18
C ILE A 36 -2.41 10.04 8.73
N ASP A 37 -1.41 9.20 8.92
CA ASP A 37 -0.04 9.40 8.43
C ASP A 37 0.15 8.61 7.14
N CYS A 38 0.18 9.31 6.01
CA CYS A 38 0.33 8.67 4.71
C CYS A 38 1.78 8.22 4.46
N LYS A 39 2.78 8.98 4.94
CA LYS A 39 4.22 8.63 4.79
C LYS A 39 4.54 7.27 5.41
N ASN A 40 3.95 6.97 6.56
CA ASN A 40 4.22 5.72 7.29
C ASN A 40 3.13 4.65 7.11
N PHE A 41 2.23 4.80 6.14
CA PHE A 41 1.09 3.89 5.97
C PHE A 41 1.51 2.43 5.77
N PHE A 42 2.50 2.16 4.91
CA PHE A 42 3.01 0.81 4.65
C PHE A 42 3.99 0.30 5.71
N GLY A 43 4.30 1.11 6.73
CA GLY A 43 5.32 0.84 7.74
C GLY A 43 6.22 2.06 7.93
N LYS A 44 6.94 2.11 9.05
CA LYS A 44 7.84 3.22 9.35
C LYS A 44 8.92 3.38 8.26
N LYS A 45 9.11 4.62 7.80
CA LYS A 45 10.21 5.15 6.96
C LYS A 45 10.88 4.12 6.02
N HIS A 46 10.45 4.14 4.76
CA HIS A 46 10.98 3.35 3.63
C HIS A 46 11.05 1.82 3.82
N ARG A 47 10.35 1.26 4.81
CA ARG A 47 10.43 -0.17 5.14
C ARG A 47 10.03 -1.09 4.00
N TYR A 48 9.24 -0.66 3.02
CA TYR A 48 8.77 -1.53 1.92
C TYR A 48 8.94 -0.90 0.52
N GLY A 49 9.66 0.20 0.44
CA GLY A 49 9.84 1.02 -0.76
C GLY A 49 10.08 2.48 -0.38
N TYR A 50 10.10 3.38 -1.36
CA TYR A 50 10.34 4.80 -1.14
C TYR A 50 9.25 5.68 -1.78
N SER A 51 9.36 6.99 -1.62
CA SER A 51 8.43 7.98 -2.15
C SER A 51 6.96 7.73 -1.74
N VAL A 52 6.73 7.34 -0.49
CA VAL A 52 5.36 7.07 -0.01
C VAL A 52 4.56 8.36 0.17
N HIS A 53 3.40 8.47 -0.46
CA HIS A 53 2.49 9.61 -0.29
C HIS A 53 1.05 9.20 -0.61
N SER A 54 0.07 10.08 -0.38
CA SER A 54 -1.27 9.92 -0.95
C SER A 54 -1.33 10.57 -2.33
N SER A 55 -1.82 9.82 -3.31
CA SER A 55 -2.04 10.28 -4.69
C SER A 55 -3.47 10.79 -4.93
N GLY A 56 -4.35 10.69 -3.93
CA GLY A 56 -5.71 11.19 -4.02
C GLY A 56 -6.48 11.03 -2.71
N ILE A 57 -7.38 11.97 -2.43
CA ILE A 57 -8.28 11.93 -1.27
C ILE A 57 -9.68 12.35 -1.68
N ARG A 58 -10.69 11.58 -1.25
CA ARG A 58 -12.10 11.86 -1.52
C ARG A 58 -12.91 11.70 -0.25
N ALA A 59 -13.80 12.65 0.02
CA ALA A 59 -14.75 12.57 1.13
C ALA A 59 -16.14 12.18 0.61
N LYS A 60 -16.78 11.23 1.30
CA LYS A 60 -18.19 10.86 1.06
C LYS A 60 -18.89 10.65 2.40
N GLY A 61 -19.77 11.58 2.76
CA GLY A 61 -20.40 11.64 4.07
C GLY A 61 -19.38 11.75 5.20
N ASN A 62 -19.36 10.73 6.06
CA ASN A 62 -18.45 10.60 7.21
C ASN A 62 -17.25 9.69 6.96
N ALA A 63 -16.94 9.43 5.69
CA ALA A 63 -15.82 8.61 5.29
C ALA A 63 -14.86 9.35 4.36
N LEU A 64 -13.60 8.92 4.41
CA LEU A 64 -12.54 9.29 3.49
C LEU A 64 -12.06 8.06 2.75
N GLU A 65 -11.88 8.20 1.45
CA GLU A 65 -11.13 7.26 0.62
C GLU A 65 -9.80 7.91 0.24
N ILE A 66 -8.72 7.18 0.49
CA ILE A 66 -7.36 7.67 0.23
C ILE A 66 -6.67 6.68 -0.69
N ASP A 67 -6.17 7.20 -1.81
CA ASP A 67 -5.27 6.49 -2.70
C ASP A 67 -3.84 6.71 -2.19
N PHE A 68 -3.17 5.63 -1.82
CA PHE A 68 -1.77 5.65 -1.42
C PHE A 68 -0.90 5.24 -2.59
N TRP A 69 0.20 5.94 -2.82
CA TRP A 69 1.23 5.56 -3.76
C TRP A 69 2.52 5.19 -3.02
N LEU A 70 3.29 4.27 -3.62
CA LEU A 70 4.54 3.73 -3.08
C LEU A 70 5.40 3.24 -4.25
N MET A 71 6.68 3.63 -4.28
CA MET A 71 7.68 2.95 -5.08
C MET A 71 8.15 1.67 -4.36
N SER A 72 7.42 0.56 -4.54
CA SER A 72 7.63 -0.66 -3.76
C SER A 72 8.88 -1.40 -4.19
N TYR A 73 9.72 -1.82 -3.23
CA TYR A 73 10.83 -2.73 -3.50
C TYR A 73 10.39 -4.06 -4.14
N THR A 74 9.12 -4.44 -4.04
CA THR A 74 8.64 -5.74 -4.54
C THR A 74 8.18 -5.68 -5.99
N VAL A 75 7.43 -4.62 -6.34
CA VAL A 75 6.69 -4.53 -7.61
C VAL A 75 6.87 -3.19 -8.34
N GLY A 76 7.74 -2.30 -7.84
CA GLY A 76 7.88 -0.95 -8.39
C GLY A 76 6.73 -0.03 -7.96
N GLY A 77 6.52 1.04 -8.73
CA GLY A 77 5.51 2.08 -8.47
C GLY A 77 4.10 1.50 -8.47
N MET A 78 3.44 1.54 -7.33
CA MET A 78 2.10 1.01 -7.17
C MET A 78 1.21 1.94 -6.35
N SER A 79 -0.10 1.81 -6.54
CA SER A 79 -1.08 2.47 -5.69
C SER A 79 -2.12 1.51 -5.14
N CYS A 80 -2.70 1.87 -4.00
CA CYS A 80 -3.83 1.16 -3.42
C CYS A 80 -4.77 2.10 -2.66
N ASN A 81 -6.07 1.82 -2.74
CA ASN A 81 -7.09 2.61 -2.06
C ASN A 81 -7.48 1.99 -0.72
N TYR A 82 -7.61 2.82 0.31
CA TYR A 82 -8.20 2.44 1.59
C TYR A 82 -9.27 3.44 2.04
N ARG A 83 -10.32 2.89 2.63
CA ARG A 83 -11.43 3.64 3.23
C ARG A 83 -11.23 3.81 4.73
N PHE A 84 -11.53 5.00 5.22
CA PHE A 84 -11.52 5.41 6.62
C PHE A 84 -12.87 5.98 6.98
N GLU A 85 -13.44 5.54 8.10
CA GLU A 85 -14.71 6.03 8.61
C GLU A 85 -14.49 6.74 9.93
N TYR A 86 -15.19 7.86 10.11
CA TYR A 86 -15.18 8.54 11.39
C TYR A 86 -15.94 7.72 12.44
N LYS A 87 -15.23 7.23 13.45
CA LYS A 87 -15.78 6.43 14.56
C LYS A 87 -15.07 6.81 15.85
N ASN A 88 -15.84 7.05 16.91
CA ASN A 88 -15.33 7.34 18.26
C ASN A 88 -14.30 8.47 18.28
N GLY A 89 -14.65 9.61 17.67
CA GLY A 89 -13.82 10.82 17.72
C GLY A 89 -12.68 10.90 16.70
N SER A 90 -12.47 9.89 15.84
CA SER A 90 -11.34 9.87 14.90
C SER A 90 -11.63 9.04 13.65
N LEU A 91 -10.82 9.22 12.61
CA LEU A 91 -10.87 8.41 11.39
C LEU A 91 -10.22 7.04 11.64
N LYS A 92 -10.99 5.97 11.39
CA LYS A 92 -10.53 4.58 11.53
C LYS A 92 -10.64 3.86 10.21
N ARG A 93 -9.56 3.19 9.81
CA ARG A 93 -9.55 2.37 8.59
C ARG A 93 -10.55 1.23 8.72
N THR A 94 -11.39 1.02 7.70
CA THR A 94 -12.46 0.00 7.73
C THR A 94 -11.94 -1.41 7.53
N SER A 95 -10.84 -1.57 6.79
CA SER A 95 -10.22 -2.86 6.49
C SER A 95 -8.70 -2.76 6.44
N SER A 96 -8.01 -3.86 6.78
CA SER A 96 -6.56 -3.97 6.52
C SER A 96 -6.25 -4.48 5.11
N GLN A 97 -7.27 -4.92 4.36
CA GLN A 97 -7.17 -5.44 3.00
C GLN A 97 -7.90 -4.55 2.01
N THR A 98 -7.38 -4.49 0.79
CA THR A 98 -8.03 -3.84 -0.35
C THR A 98 -7.78 -4.64 -1.63
N SER A 99 -8.77 -4.68 -2.52
CA SER A 99 -8.63 -5.16 -3.90
C SER A 99 -8.38 -4.02 -4.89
N ALA A 100 -8.60 -2.77 -4.48
CA ALA A 100 -8.34 -1.59 -5.28
C ALA A 100 -6.84 -1.30 -5.28
N VAL A 101 -6.12 -2.01 -6.15
CA VAL A 101 -4.68 -1.91 -6.34
C VAL A 101 -4.38 -1.64 -7.81
N LYS A 102 -3.42 -0.76 -8.07
CA LYS A 102 -2.82 -0.56 -9.39
C LYS A 102 -1.34 -0.85 -9.27
N ALA A 103 -0.85 -1.83 -10.01
CA ALA A 103 0.56 -2.14 -10.16
C ALA A 103 1.07 -1.53 -11.46
N PRO A 104 2.39 -1.33 -11.63
CA PRO A 104 2.91 -0.66 -12.83
C PRO A 104 2.70 -1.50 -14.09
N PHE A 105 2.58 -2.82 -13.93
CA PHE A 105 2.28 -3.77 -14.99
C PHE A 105 1.04 -4.58 -14.64
N THR A 106 0.16 -4.79 -15.62
CA THR A 106 -1.01 -5.67 -15.50
C THR A 106 -0.62 -7.11 -15.12
N THR A 107 0.53 -7.55 -15.63
CA THR A 107 1.10 -8.87 -15.33
C THR A 107 2.60 -8.78 -15.12
N MET A 108 3.15 -9.63 -14.27
CA MET A 108 4.59 -9.69 -13.99
C MET A 108 5.10 -11.13 -14.04
N THR A 109 6.31 -11.31 -14.56
CA THR A 109 6.98 -12.61 -14.72
C THR A 109 7.98 -12.81 -13.61
N ALA A 110 7.84 -13.92 -12.87
CA ALA A 110 8.78 -14.28 -11.80
C ALA A 110 10.19 -14.45 -12.39
N SER A 111 11.16 -13.70 -11.86
CA SER A 111 12.58 -13.84 -12.23
C SER A 111 13.23 -15.04 -11.53
N LYS A 112 12.66 -15.48 -10.41
CA LYS A 112 13.10 -16.63 -9.61
C LYS A 112 11.93 -17.32 -8.94
N ASN A 113 12.21 -18.42 -8.24
CA ASN A 113 11.21 -19.10 -7.45
C ASN A 113 10.75 -18.23 -6.28
N ILE A 114 9.43 -18.02 -6.13
CA ILE A 114 8.83 -17.18 -5.09
C ILE A 114 7.86 -18.00 -4.26
N LYS A 115 8.01 -17.96 -2.93
CA LYS A 115 7.06 -18.57 -2.00
C LYS A 115 5.76 -17.76 -2.00
N ILE A 116 4.65 -18.43 -2.29
CA ILE A 116 3.29 -17.90 -2.18
C ILE A 116 2.67 -18.46 -0.92
N TYR A 117 2.09 -17.59 -0.09
CA TYR A 117 1.52 -17.92 1.21
C TYR A 117 -0.01 -17.96 1.16
N ASP A 118 -0.62 -18.70 2.07
CA ASP A 118 -2.09 -18.81 2.18
C ASP A 118 -2.75 -17.55 2.75
N SER A 119 -1.98 -16.77 3.51
CA SER A 119 -2.47 -15.65 4.30
C SER A 119 -1.45 -14.49 4.31
N PRO A 120 -1.91 -13.25 4.53
CA PRO A 120 -1.01 -12.09 4.60
C PRO A 120 -0.06 -12.14 5.80
N ASN A 121 -0.28 -13.04 6.77
CA ASN A 121 0.63 -13.25 7.89
C ASN A 121 1.81 -14.16 7.53
N LYS A 122 1.75 -14.85 6.39
CA LYS A 122 2.86 -15.63 5.81
C LYS A 122 3.37 -16.76 6.72
N LYS A 123 2.46 -17.36 7.49
CA LYS A 123 2.80 -18.48 8.38
C LYS A 123 2.95 -19.81 7.64
N LYS A 124 2.16 -20.03 6.59
CA LYS A 124 2.16 -21.26 5.80
C LYS A 124 2.35 -20.97 4.32
N VAL A 125 3.30 -21.68 3.70
CA VAL A 125 3.50 -21.63 2.25
C VAL A 125 2.38 -22.44 1.59
N LEU A 126 1.68 -21.81 0.66
CA LEU A 126 0.61 -22.43 -0.13
C LEU A 126 1.20 -23.17 -1.34
N TYR A 127 2.10 -22.52 -2.08
CA TYR A 127 2.85 -23.11 -3.18
C TYR A 127 4.09 -22.27 -3.50
N THR A 128 4.93 -22.75 -4.42
CA THR A 128 6.06 -21.97 -4.98
C THR A 128 5.74 -21.59 -6.41
N LEU A 129 5.68 -20.29 -6.70
CA LEU A 129 5.65 -19.75 -8.05
C LEU A 129 7.04 -19.97 -8.66
N LYS A 130 7.11 -20.69 -9.78
CA LYS A 130 8.37 -21.00 -10.46
C LYS A 130 8.85 -19.81 -11.30
N SER A 131 10.16 -19.71 -11.49
CA SER A 131 10.73 -18.74 -12.45
C SER A 131 10.06 -18.89 -13.82
N GLY A 132 9.79 -17.76 -14.48
CA GLY A 132 9.08 -17.68 -15.75
C GLY A 132 7.55 -17.71 -15.64
N GLN A 133 6.97 -18.06 -14.49
CA GLN A 133 5.52 -18.01 -14.30
C GLN A 133 5.03 -16.57 -14.11
N ARG A 134 3.83 -16.28 -14.61
CA ARG A 134 3.24 -14.94 -14.59
C ARG A 134 2.18 -14.81 -13.50
N ILE A 135 2.14 -13.62 -12.89
CA ILE A 135 1.13 -13.24 -11.90
C ILE A 135 0.48 -11.90 -12.25
N MET A 136 -0.67 -11.65 -11.65
CA MET A 136 -1.24 -10.30 -11.48
C MET A 136 -1.35 -9.95 -9.99
N VAL A 137 -1.18 -8.69 -9.65
CA VAL A 137 -1.45 -8.17 -8.30
C VAL A 137 -2.93 -7.82 -8.22
N ILE A 138 -3.64 -8.42 -7.25
CA ILE A 138 -5.10 -8.32 -7.13
C ILE A 138 -5.55 -7.77 -5.78
N GLY A 139 -4.60 -7.44 -4.90
CA GLY A 139 -4.89 -6.75 -3.67
C GLY A 139 -3.66 -6.51 -2.80
N ALA A 140 -3.89 -5.80 -1.72
CA ALA A 140 -2.87 -5.46 -0.72
C ALA A 140 -3.41 -5.69 0.70
N TYR A 141 -2.49 -6.01 1.61
CA TYR A 141 -2.74 -6.07 3.05
C TYR A 141 -1.73 -5.16 3.75
N VAL A 142 -2.23 -4.26 4.61
CA VAL A 142 -1.40 -3.38 5.44
C VAL A 142 -1.95 -3.43 6.86
N LYS A 143 -1.20 -3.89 7.87
CA LYS A 143 -1.59 -3.81 9.29
C LYS A 143 -0.37 -3.90 10.20
N SER A 144 -0.27 -3.04 11.21
CA SER A 144 0.79 -3.13 12.24
C SER A 144 2.21 -3.29 11.65
N GLY A 145 2.54 -2.52 10.60
CA GLY A 145 3.83 -2.61 9.91
C GLY A 145 4.05 -3.88 9.09
N ASN A 146 3.00 -4.68 8.84
CA ASN A 146 3.01 -5.77 7.88
C ASN A 146 2.37 -5.31 6.56
N PHE A 147 3.15 -5.33 5.48
CA PHE A 147 2.68 -5.15 4.12
C PHE A 147 2.83 -6.45 3.31
N SER A 148 1.80 -6.85 2.58
CA SER A 148 1.80 -8.04 1.71
C SER A 148 0.87 -7.84 0.51
N LEU A 149 1.25 -8.42 -0.63
CA LEU A 149 0.46 -8.33 -1.85
C LEU A 149 -0.26 -9.65 -2.11
N LYS A 150 -1.54 -9.56 -2.46
CA LYS A 150 -2.31 -10.69 -2.97
C LYS A 150 -2.06 -10.78 -4.47
N VAL A 151 -1.70 -11.96 -4.93
CA VAL A 151 -1.41 -12.23 -6.35
C VAL A 151 -2.21 -13.43 -6.85
N LYS A 152 -2.51 -13.44 -8.14
CA LYS A 152 -3.10 -14.57 -8.86
C LYS A 152 -2.09 -15.10 -9.87
N ASN A 153 -1.75 -16.38 -9.80
CA ASN A 153 -0.97 -17.07 -10.82
C ASN A 153 -1.84 -17.29 -12.06
N LEU A 154 -1.37 -16.81 -13.21
CA LEU A 154 -2.14 -16.82 -14.46
C LEU A 154 -2.21 -18.21 -15.09
N SER A 155 -1.22 -19.07 -14.87
CA SER A 155 -1.21 -20.43 -15.41
C SER A 155 -2.13 -21.38 -14.65
N THR A 156 -2.36 -21.15 -13.35
CA THR A 156 -3.14 -22.06 -12.49
C THR A 156 -4.41 -21.46 -11.93
N GLY A 157 -4.61 -20.15 -12.07
CA GLY A 157 -5.70 -19.41 -11.44
C GLY A 157 -5.59 -19.26 -9.91
N LYS A 158 -4.63 -19.94 -9.26
CA LYS A 158 -4.48 -19.95 -7.80
C LYS A 158 -4.04 -18.59 -7.29
N SER A 159 -4.73 -18.11 -6.26
CA SER A 159 -4.39 -16.86 -5.58
C SER A 159 -3.71 -17.13 -4.24
N GLY A 160 -2.83 -16.22 -3.83
CA GLY A 160 -2.16 -16.26 -2.53
C GLY A 160 -1.42 -14.95 -2.26
N TRP A 161 -0.52 -14.97 -1.27
CA TRP A 161 0.15 -13.77 -0.78
C TRP A 161 1.66 -13.84 -0.99
N ILE A 162 2.26 -12.72 -1.40
CA ILE A 162 3.72 -12.56 -1.47
C ILE A 162 4.20 -11.75 -0.27
N LYS A 163 5.36 -12.17 0.25
CA LYS A 163 6.12 -11.37 1.22
C LYS A 163 6.77 -10.19 0.52
N CYS A 164 6.30 -8.98 0.82
CA CYS A 164 6.93 -7.78 0.31
C CYS A 164 8.36 -7.63 0.84
N LEU A 165 9.26 -7.22 -0.05
CA LEU A 165 10.65 -6.91 0.24
C LEU A 165 10.75 -5.69 1.16
N LYS A 166 11.69 -5.74 2.11
CA LYS A 166 11.86 -4.68 3.12
C LYS A 166 13.07 -3.77 2.90
N LYS A 167 13.85 -4.06 1.86
CA LYS A 167 15.05 -3.33 1.46
C LYS A 167 15.12 -3.32 -0.06
N PHE A 168 15.83 -2.34 -0.60
CA PHE A 168 16.11 -2.29 -2.03
C PHE A 168 16.77 -3.61 -2.46
N PRO A 169 16.22 -4.33 -3.45
CA PRO A 169 16.75 -5.62 -3.84
C PRO A 169 17.97 -5.48 -4.76
N SER A 170 19.01 -6.30 -4.52
CA SER A 170 20.05 -6.55 -5.52
C SER A 170 19.50 -7.35 -6.71
N GLU A 171 18.46 -8.15 -6.49
CA GLU A 171 17.75 -8.91 -7.51
C GLU A 171 16.24 -8.73 -7.40
N LYS A 172 15.62 -8.26 -8.48
CA LYS A 172 14.17 -8.07 -8.59
C LYS A 172 13.45 -9.43 -8.47
N LEU A 173 12.25 -9.44 -7.88
CA LEU A 173 11.38 -10.62 -7.87
C LEU A 173 10.67 -10.84 -9.21
N PHE A 174 10.51 -9.77 -9.98
CA PHE A 174 9.82 -9.79 -11.26
C PHE A 174 10.64 -9.07 -12.32
N LYS A 175 10.62 -9.59 -13.55
CA LYS A 175 11.48 -9.12 -14.64
C LYS A 175 11.15 -7.68 -15.07
N GLU A 176 9.88 -7.33 -15.03
CA GLU A 176 9.35 -6.07 -15.54
C GLU A 176 9.58 -4.92 -14.54
N VAL A 177 9.85 -5.21 -13.27
CA VAL A 177 9.94 -4.18 -12.23
C VAL A 177 11.07 -3.21 -12.54
N VAL A 178 10.73 -1.93 -12.55
CA VAL A 178 11.66 -0.81 -12.65
C VAL A 178 11.47 0.09 -11.44
N TYR A 179 12.55 0.76 -11.05
CA TYR A 179 12.58 1.71 -9.96
C TYR A 179 12.95 3.05 -10.56
N THR A 180 12.07 4.04 -10.43
CA THR A 180 12.32 5.41 -10.85
C THR A 180 12.49 6.25 -9.59
N GLY A 181 13.56 7.05 -9.56
CA GLY A 181 13.74 8.14 -8.61
C GLY A 181 13.35 9.42 -9.32
#